data_AF-A0A4W3JSP1-F1
#
_entry.id   AF-A0A4W3JSP1-F1
#
_cell.length_a   1.000
_cell.length_b   1.000
_cell.length_c   1.000
_cell.angle_alpha   90.00
_cell.angle_beta   90.00
_cell.angle_gamma   90.00
#
_symmetry.space_group_name_H-M   'P 1'
#
loop_
_entity.id
_entity.type
_entity.pdbx_description
1 polymer ?
#
loop_
_entity_poly.entity_id
_entity_poly.type
_entity_poly.pdbx_seq_one_letter_code
_entity_poly.pdbx_strand_id
1 'polypeptide(L)'
;MDGNMELSEIAQKLWDSDVNRLQPGKDYRISLQGKAGQAPSSQDTENRAPLPLFNYVNEEIFKKETFSAFISLLDNYVADTGEPEVVTAQEEQENHRFLDALMETPVLQIAHSYLVKKGQAQASKEKFKQQLYDIWFRLYARRGSSQPDSSGFEHVFVGETRGGRTVIGFHNWIQLYFQEKLGNVDYKGYAFQNTPRSNQSRHKSPDENKHLITLQFSWKKGIKPRGSCFIGVSPEFEFALYTITFLKSSAERNKLTFSRYEVEIVCHSTNNRHIETTYPILLRYL
;
A
#
# COMPACT_ATOMS: atom_id res chain seq x y z
N MET A 1 13.68 15.79 16.26
CA MET A 1 13.66 16.37 14.91
C MET A 1 14.48 15.56 13.90
N ASP A 2 15.47 14.77 14.34
CA ASP A 2 16.38 14.00 13.48
C ASP A 2 15.75 12.78 12.74
N GLY A 3 14.86 12.03 13.41
CA GLY A 3 14.30 10.78 12.86
C GLY A 3 13.50 10.90 11.55
N ASN A 4 12.79 12.01 11.35
CA ASN A 4 11.99 12.21 10.11
C ASN A 4 12.88 12.56 8.91
N MET A 5 14.01 13.20 9.14
CA MET A 5 14.98 13.52 8.09
C MET A 5 15.63 12.24 7.58
N GLU A 6 16.05 11.38 8.49
CA GLU A 6 16.60 10.07 8.16
C GLU A 6 15.59 9.16 7.43
N LEU A 7 14.32 9.13 7.86
CA LEU A 7 13.27 8.38 7.15
C LEU A 7 13.02 8.93 5.75
N SER A 8 13.12 10.26 5.58
CA SER A 8 13.01 10.91 4.26
C SER A 8 14.16 10.51 3.33
N GLU A 9 15.39 10.51 3.84
CA GLU A 9 16.58 10.11 3.07
C GLU A 9 16.53 8.66 2.61
N ILE A 10 16.15 7.72 3.49
CA ILE A 10 16.04 6.32 3.10
C ILE A 10 14.87 6.11 2.14
N ALA A 11 13.72 6.77 2.35
CA ALA A 11 12.61 6.70 1.40
C ALA A 11 12.99 7.23 0.01
N GLN A 12 13.80 8.29 -0.07
CA GLN A 12 14.36 8.79 -1.32
C GLN A 12 15.26 7.75 -2.00
N LYS A 13 16.14 7.09 -1.26
CA LYS A 13 17.02 6.04 -1.82
C LYS A 13 16.22 4.85 -2.35
N LEU A 14 15.20 4.41 -1.61
CA LEU A 14 14.28 3.36 -2.07
C LEU A 14 13.57 3.80 -3.36
N TRP A 15 13.08 5.04 -3.38
CA TRP A 15 12.42 5.62 -4.55
C TRP A 15 13.33 5.61 -5.78
N ASP A 16 14.57 6.09 -5.66
CA ASP A 16 15.49 6.17 -6.79
C ASP A 16 15.97 4.79 -7.26
N SER A 17 15.90 3.78 -6.40
CA SER A 17 16.36 2.41 -6.68
C SER A 17 15.25 1.45 -7.10
N ASP A 18 14.00 1.91 -7.16
CA ASP A 18 12.85 1.14 -7.61
C ASP A 18 12.85 1.04 -9.15
N VAL A 19 13.72 0.16 -9.64
CA VAL A 19 13.92 -0.16 -11.07
C VAL A 19 12.70 -0.82 -11.73
N ASN A 20 11.75 -1.29 -10.93
CA ASN A 20 10.55 -1.97 -11.37
C ASN A 20 9.31 -1.07 -11.40
N ARG A 21 9.43 0.18 -10.91
CA ARG A 21 8.39 1.20 -11.05
C ARG A 21 8.01 1.42 -12.51
N LEU A 22 6.71 1.40 -12.78
CA LEU A 22 6.14 1.72 -14.08
C LEU A 22 6.26 3.22 -14.37
N GLN A 23 6.45 3.58 -15.63
CA GLN A 23 6.47 4.96 -16.09
C GLN A 23 5.06 5.42 -16.54
N PRO A 24 4.51 6.52 -15.99
CA PRO A 24 3.24 7.08 -16.46
C PRO A 24 3.33 7.52 -17.92
N GLY A 25 2.25 7.33 -18.68
CA GLY A 25 2.16 7.65 -20.11
C GLY A 25 2.72 6.55 -21.04
N LYS A 26 3.65 5.73 -20.52
CA LYS A 26 4.28 4.62 -21.24
C LYS A 26 3.77 3.25 -20.77
N ASP A 27 4.00 2.93 -19.51
CA ASP A 27 3.68 1.62 -18.94
C ASP A 27 2.28 1.59 -18.31
N TYR A 28 1.72 2.75 -17.97
CA TYR A 28 0.31 2.89 -17.60
C TYR A 28 -0.24 4.27 -17.96
N ARG A 29 -1.57 4.38 -18.06
CA ARG A 29 -2.31 5.64 -18.20
C ARG A 29 -3.53 5.61 -17.30
N ILE A 30 -3.71 6.66 -16.52
CA ILE A 30 -4.89 6.84 -15.67
C ILE A 30 -5.71 8.03 -16.15
N SER A 31 -7.01 8.03 -15.83
CA SER A 31 -7.94 9.13 -16.07
C SER A 31 -8.44 9.68 -14.74
N LEU A 32 -7.93 10.85 -14.34
CA LEU A 32 -8.31 11.47 -13.05
C LEU A 32 -9.75 11.97 -13.03
N GLN A 33 -10.31 12.28 -14.20
CA GLN A 33 -11.68 12.77 -14.36
C GLN A 33 -11.96 13.95 -13.42
N GLY A 34 -13.11 13.98 -12.77
CA GLY A 34 -13.47 15.04 -11.84
C GLY A 34 -13.05 14.77 -10.39
N LYS A 35 -13.09 15.83 -9.59
CA LYS A 35 -12.92 15.76 -8.13
C LYS A 35 -14.13 15.12 -7.49
N ALA A 36 -13.91 14.11 -6.66
CA ALA A 36 -14.96 13.42 -5.93
C ALA A 36 -15.72 14.36 -4.97
N GLY A 37 -16.98 14.03 -4.69
CA GLY A 37 -17.88 14.83 -3.85
C GLY A 37 -17.38 15.02 -2.42
N GLN A 38 -17.95 16.01 -1.72
CA GLN A 38 -17.58 16.28 -0.32
C GLN A 38 -18.11 15.21 0.64
N ALA A 39 -19.23 14.57 0.31
CA ALA A 39 -19.85 13.53 1.10
C ALA A 39 -19.68 12.16 0.42
N PRO A 40 -19.18 11.13 1.12
CA PRO A 40 -19.23 9.75 0.65
C PRO A 40 -20.68 9.24 0.76
N SER A 41 -21.56 9.74 -0.11
CA SER A 41 -22.93 9.26 -0.19
C SER A 41 -23.11 8.44 -1.46
N SER A 42 -23.87 7.35 -1.37
CA SER A 42 -24.34 6.58 -2.53
C SER A 42 -25.30 7.37 -3.44
N GLN A 43 -25.58 8.64 -3.12
CA GLN A 43 -26.47 9.55 -3.81
C GLN A 43 -25.73 10.79 -4.34
N ASP A 44 -24.41 10.72 -4.57
CA ASP A 44 -23.72 11.75 -5.35
C ASP A 44 -24.34 11.74 -6.77
N THR A 45 -25.27 12.68 -7.01
CA THR A 45 -26.08 12.76 -8.24
C THR A 45 -25.28 13.20 -9.45
N GLU A 46 -24.07 13.73 -9.23
CA GLU A 46 -23.15 14.17 -10.26
C GLU A 46 -22.01 13.16 -10.34
N ASN A 47 -22.15 12.13 -11.18
CA ASN A 47 -21.06 11.20 -11.42
C ASN A 47 -19.93 11.91 -12.19
N ARG A 48 -18.96 12.46 -11.44
CA ARG A 48 -17.81 13.18 -12.01
C ARG A 48 -16.67 12.27 -12.44
N ALA A 49 -16.81 10.96 -12.27
CA ALA A 49 -15.84 9.96 -12.72
C ALA A 49 -16.57 8.74 -13.32
N PRO A 50 -17.27 8.90 -14.47
CA PRO A 50 -18.06 7.82 -15.07
C PRO A 50 -17.23 6.70 -15.71
N LEU A 51 -15.91 6.88 -15.86
CA LEU A 51 -15.00 5.92 -16.49
C LEU A 51 -14.08 5.27 -15.43
N PRO A 52 -13.47 4.11 -15.75
CA PRO A 52 -12.41 3.55 -14.92
C PRO A 52 -11.25 4.54 -14.69
N LEU A 53 -10.58 4.43 -13.54
CA LEU A 53 -9.35 5.15 -13.27
C LEU A 53 -8.24 4.68 -14.21
N PHE A 54 -8.06 3.37 -14.39
CA PHE A 54 -6.99 2.82 -15.23
C PHE A 54 -7.46 2.65 -16.68
N ASN A 55 -7.04 3.58 -17.55
CA ASN A 55 -7.28 3.45 -18.98
C ASN A 55 -6.42 2.36 -19.61
N TYR A 56 -5.20 2.18 -19.10
CA TYR A 56 -4.23 1.23 -19.62
C TYR A 56 -3.18 0.90 -18.56
N VAL A 57 -2.80 -0.38 -18.48
CA VAL A 57 -1.59 -0.87 -17.79
C VAL A 57 -0.95 -1.90 -18.71
N ASN A 58 0.37 -1.80 -18.90
CA ASN A 58 1.14 -2.80 -19.63
C ASN A 58 1.28 -4.07 -18.78
N GLU A 59 0.37 -5.02 -18.96
CA GLU A 59 0.29 -6.25 -18.16
C GLU A 59 1.52 -7.17 -18.31
N GLU A 60 2.40 -6.94 -19.27
CA GLU A 60 3.70 -7.64 -19.33
C GLU A 60 4.54 -7.42 -18.08
N ILE A 61 4.33 -6.32 -17.35
CA ILE A 61 4.98 -6.08 -16.07
C ILE A 61 4.63 -7.15 -15.03
N PHE A 62 3.42 -7.71 -15.09
CA PHE A 62 2.94 -8.71 -14.14
C PHE A 62 3.62 -10.07 -14.30
N LYS A 63 4.33 -10.29 -15.42
CA LYS A 63 5.17 -11.48 -15.62
C LYS A 63 6.54 -11.35 -14.94
N LYS A 64 6.94 -10.16 -14.50
CA LYS A 64 8.16 -10.00 -13.69
C LYS A 64 7.95 -10.68 -12.35
N GLU A 65 9.01 -11.31 -11.84
CA GLU A 65 8.93 -12.19 -10.68
C GLU A 65 8.33 -11.52 -9.44
N THR A 66 8.69 -10.27 -9.12
CA THR A 66 8.16 -9.58 -7.93
C THR A 66 6.67 -9.27 -8.05
N PHE A 67 6.19 -8.89 -9.23
CA PHE A 67 4.77 -8.65 -9.48
C PHE A 67 3.98 -9.95 -9.53
N SER A 68 4.49 -10.96 -10.24
CA SER A 68 3.82 -12.27 -10.34
C SER A 68 3.66 -12.90 -8.96
N ALA A 69 4.71 -12.90 -8.14
CA ALA A 69 4.65 -13.45 -6.79
C ALA A 69 3.71 -12.64 -5.89
N PHE A 70 3.70 -11.30 -6.00
CA PHE A 70 2.76 -10.45 -5.27
C PHE A 70 1.30 -10.73 -5.63
N ILE A 71 1.00 -10.90 -6.93
CA ILE A 71 -0.35 -11.17 -7.41
C ILE A 71 -0.85 -12.54 -6.93
N SER A 72 0.00 -13.59 -6.97
CA SER A 72 -0.35 -14.89 -6.39
C SER A 72 -0.79 -14.77 -4.94
N LEU A 73 -0.13 -13.92 -4.15
CA LEU A 73 -0.54 -13.67 -2.77
C LEU A 73 -1.92 -13.01 -2.68
N LEU A 74 -2.25 -12.04 -3.55
CA LEU A 74 -3.55 -11.37 -3.52
C LEU A 74 -4.72 -12.33 -3.79
N ASP A 75 -4.51 -13.32 -4.66
CA ASP A 75 -5.55 -14.27 -5.08
C ASP A 75 -5.95 -15.27 -3.98
N ASN A 76 -5.10 -15.45 -2.97
CA ASN A 76 -5.38 -16.36 -1.85
C ASN A 76 -6.44 -15.81 -0.87
N TYR A 77 -6.64 -14.49 -0.85
CA TYR A 77 -7.45 -13.85 0.18
C TYR A 77 -8.89 -13.55 -0.27
N VAL A 78 -9.86 -14.06 0.50
CA VAL A 78 -11.27 -13.71 0.36
C VAL A 78 -11.59 -12.58 1.33
N ALA A 79 -12.07 -11.45 0.82
CA ALA A 79 -12.36 -10.25 1.63
C ALA A 79 -13.49 -10.40 2.69
N ASP A 80 -14.11 -11.59 2.82
CA ASP A 80 -15.12 -11.87 3.84
C ASP A 80 -14.43 -12.35 5.11
N THR A 81 -14.41 -11.48 6.12
CA THR A 81 -13.83 -11.71 7.44
C THR A 81 -14.69 -12.68 8.26
N GLY A 82 -14.10 -13.67 8.93
CA GLY A 82 -14.76 -14.39 10.03
C GLY A 82 -14.56 -15.90 10.10
N GLU A 83 -13.96 -16.52 9.08
CA GLU A 83 -13.58 -17.93 9.13
C GLU A 83 -12.09 -18.06 9.48
N PRO A 84 -11.68 -19.05 10.29
CA PRO A 84 -10.26 -19.30 10.56
C PRO A 84 -9.50 -19.56 9.25
N GLU A 85 -8.51 -18.72 8.96
CA GLU A 85 -7.64 -18.92 7.81
C GLU A 85 -6.66 -20.08 8.08
N VAL A 86 -6.70 -21.11 7.24
CA VAL A 86 -5.74 -22.22 7.30
C VAL A 86 -4.71 -21.99 6.22
N VAL A 87 -3.50 -21.57 6.61
CA VAL A 87 -2.38 -21.43 5.68
C VAL A 87 -2.04 -22.81 5.11
N THR A 88 -2.27 -22.98 3.83
CA THR A 88 -1.91 -24.18 3.06
C THR A 88 -0.41 -24.20 2.79
N ALA A 89 0.14 -25.39 2.52
CA ALA A 89 1.54 -25.52 2.12
C ALA A 89 1.87 -24.73 0.82
N GLN A 90 0.87 -24.52 -0.03
CA GLN A 90 1.02 -23.72 -1.24
C GLN A 90 1.15 -22.23 -0.89
N GLU A 91 0.26 -21.70 -0.04
CA GLU A 91 0.32 -20.30 0.42
C GLU A 91 1.65 -20.01 1.14
N GLU A 92 2.13 -20.94 1.96
CA GLU A 92 3.45 -20.81 2.60
C GLU A 92 4.60 -20.77 1.57
N GLN A 93 4.52 -21.61 0.51
CA GLN A 93 5.50 -21.57 -0.59
C GLN A 93 5.44 -20.25 -1.36
N GLU A 94 4.25 -19.70 -1.59
CA GLU A 94 4.05 -18.41 -2.26
C GLU A 94 4.60 -17.25 -1.42
N ASN A 95 4.40 -17.27 -0.10
CA ASN A 95 5.00 -16.31 0.83
C ASN A 95 6.53 -16.33 0.73
N HIS A 96 7.14 -17.51 0.73
CA HIS A 96 8.59 -17.64 0.59
C HIS A 96 9.09 -17.19 -0.78
N ARG A 97 8.41 -17.57 -1.86
CA ARG A 97 8.74 -17.14 -3.23
C ARG A 97 8.72 -15.62 -3.36
N PHE A 98 7.72 -14.97 -2.79
CA PHE A 98 7.64 -13.51 -2.79
C PHE A 98 8.82 -12.90 -2.03
N LEU A 99 9.12 -13.36 -0.82
CA LEU A 99 10.27 -12.86 -0.06
C LEU A 99 11.61 -13.08 -0.80
N ASP A 100 11.78 -14.23 -1.46
CA ASP A 100 12.95 -14.49 -2.30
C ASP A 100 13.05 -13.50 -3.46
N ALA A 101 11.95 -13.29 -4.19
CA ALA A 101 11.90 -12.33 -5.29
C ALA A 101 12.27 -10.90 -4.84
N LEU A 102 11.76 -10.46 -3.68
CA LEU A 102 12.06 -9.13 -3.16
C LEU A 102 13.54 -8.99 -2.77
N MET A 103 14.16 -10.02 -2.19
CA MET A 103 15.56 -9.99 -1.72
C MET A 103 16.58 -9.78 -2.84
N GLU A 104 16.20 -10.10 -4.07
CA GLU A 104 17.02 -9.87 -5.28
C GLU A 104 16.92 -8.43 -5.80
N THR A 105 15.99 -7.62 -5.28
CA THR A 105 15.81 -6.23 -5.72
C THR A 105 16.79 -5.26 -5.03
N PRO A 106 17.27 -4.22 -5.73
CA PRO A 106 18.07 -3.16 -5.11
C PRO A 106 17.34 -2.48 -3.94
N VAL A 107 16.01 -2.34 -4.05
CA VAL A 107 15.16 -1.71 -3.03
C VAL A 107 15.25 -2.46 -1.71
N LEU A 108 15.01 -3.78 -1.70
CA LEU A 108 15.03 -4.53 -0.44
C LEU A 108 16.45 -4.71 0.09
N GLN A 109 17.47 -4.78 -0.77
CA GLN A 109 18.87 -4.81 -0.35
C GLN A 109 19.30 -3.51 0.36
N ILE A 110 18.84 -2.35 -0.13
CA ILE A 110 19.05 -1.06 0.53
C ILE A 110 18.33 -1.01 1.87
N ALA A 111 17.08 -1.48 1.93
CA ALA A 111 16.30 -1.54 3.16
C ALA A 111 16.97 -2.45 4.21
N HIS A 112 17.42 -3.64 3.80
CA HIS A 112 18.14 -4.58 4.66
C HIS A 112 19.43 -3.96 5.21
N SER A 113 20.26 -3.39 4.35
CA SER A 113 21.51 -2.72 4.74
C SER A 113 21.26 -1.58 5.72
N TYR A 114 20.22 -0.78 5.48
CA TYR A 114 19.81 0.29 6.38
C TYR A 114 19.37 -0.25 7.75
N LEU A 115 18.51 -1.26 7.79
CA LEU A 115 18.01 -1.84 9.04
C LEU A 115 19.12 -2.51 9.84
N VAL A 116 20.08 -3.18 9.19
CA VAL A 116 21.28 -3.73 9.83
C VAL A 116 22.11 -2.62 10.48
N LYS A 117 22.38 -1.53 9.75
CA LYS A 117 23.12 -0.37 10.29
C LYS A 117 22.39 0.26 11.49
N LYS A 118 21.07 0.14 11.56
CA LYS A 118 20.24 0.63 12.67
C LYS A 118 20.04 -0.37 13.80
N GLY A 119 20.65 -1.55 13.73
CA GLY A 119 20.47 -2.62 14.71
C GLY A 119 19.04 -3.16 14.76
N GLN A 120 18.27 -2.97 13.69
CA GLN A 120 16.87 -3.40 13.58
C GLN A 120 16.72 -4.71 12.78
N ALA A 121 17.78 -5.20 12.15
CA ALA A 121 17.82 -6.46 11.42
C ALA A 121 19.19 -7.12 11.56
N GLN A 122 19.23 -8.45 11.39
CA GLN A 122 20.49 -9.20 11.31
C GLN A 122 21.07 -9.14 9.90
N ALA A 123 22.40 -9.22 9.78
CA ALA A 123 23.09 -9.17 8.49
C ALA A 123 22.84 -10.42 7.62
N SER A 124 22.50 -11.57 8.23
CA SER A 124 22.12 -12.78 7.47
C SER A 124 20.83 -12.54 6.69
N LYS A 125 20.87 -12.85 5.39
CA LYS A 125 19.70 -12.78 4.51
C LYS A 125 18.60 -13.72 4.99
N GLU A 126 18.95 -14.92 5.43
CA GLU A 126 18.02 -15.94 5.93
C GLU A 126 17.31 -15.45 7.19
N LYS A 127 18.05 -14.85 8.12
CA LYS A 127 17.49 -14.28 9.35
C LYS A 127 16.62 -13.05 9.06
N PHE A 128 17.01 -12.23 8.10
CA PHE A 128 16.18 -11.10 7.68
C PHE A 128 14.91 -11.56 6.97
N LYS A 129 14.98 -12.55 6.07
CA LYS A 129 13.78 -13.18 5.48
C LYS A 129 12.85 -13.74 6.55
N GLN A 130 13.38 -14.42 7.56
CA GLN A 130 12.58 -14.91 8.68
C GLN A 130 11.90 -13.75 9.43
N GLN A 131 12.62 -12.67 9.71
CA GLN A 131 12.05 -11.48 10.33
C GLN A 131 10.92 -10.87 9.47
N LEU A 132 11.12 -10.75 8.15
CA LEU A 132 10.08 -10.27 7.23
C LEU A 132 8.86 -11.21 7.24
N TYR A 133 9.09 -12.52 7.25
CA TYR A 133 8.02 -13.51 7.33
C TYR A 133 7.19 -13.34 8.61
N ASP A 134 7.86 -13.21 9.75
CA ASP A 134 7.20 -12.99 11.04
C ASP A 134 6.41 -11.68 11.12
N ILE A 135 6.86 -10.63 10.41
CA ILE A 135 6.17 -9.33 10.37
C ILE A 135 4.95 -9.38 9.45
N TRP A 136 5.08 -9.97 8.27
CA TRP A 136 4.11 -9.83 7.19
C TRP A 136 3.17 -11.02 7.02
N PHE A 137 3.63 -12.24 7.24
CA PHE A 137 2.87 -13.46 6.89
C PHE A 137 2.44 -14.28 8.09
N ARG A 138 3.09 -14.12 9.24
CA ARG A 138 2.69 -14.84 10.46
C ARG A 138 1.30 -14.40 10.91
N LEU A 139 0.39 -15.37 10.99
CA LEU A 139 -0.96 -15.14 11.51
C LEU A 139 -0.94 -14.70 12.97
N TYR A 140 -1.80 -13.74 13.29
CA TYR A 140 -2.08 -13.31 14.66
C TYR A 140 -3.58 -13.10 14.86
N ALA A 141 -4.03 -13.22 16.11
CA ALA A 141 -5.44 -13.03 16.43
C ALA A 141 -5.78 -11.53 16.43
N ARG A 142 -6.86 -11.16 15.74
CA ARG A 142 -7.42 -9.80 15.81
C ARG A 142 -7.82 -9.45 17.25
N ARG A 143 -7.82 -8.16 17.59
CA ARG A 143 -8.25 -7.69 18.91
C ARG A 143 -9.69 -8.14 19.20
N GLY A 144 -9.86 -9.03 20.17
CA GLY A 144 -11.16 -9.61 20.54
C GLY A 144 -11.47 -10.98 19.92
N SER A 145 -10.58 -11.51 19.08
CA SER A 145 -10.56 -12.91 18.64
C SER A 145 -9.57 -13.72 19.48
N SER A 146 -9.84 -15.01 19.67
CA SER A 146 -8.91 -15.96 20.28
C SER A 146 -8.12 -16.77 19.25
N GLN A 147 -8.49 -16.70 17.96
CA GLN A 147 -7.87 -17.48 16.88
C GLN A 147 -7.07 -16.57 15.95
N PRO A 148 -5.83 -16.95 15.58
CA PRO A 148 -5.08 -16.29 14.52
C PRO A 148 -5.79 -16.46 13.18
N ASP A 149 -6.23 -15.35 12.59
CA ASP A 149 -7.07 -15.32 11.38
C ASP A 149 -6.68 -14.17 10.43
N SER A 150 -5.53 -13.53 10.65
CA SER A 150 -5.05 -12.48 9.75
C SER A 150 -3.55 -12.26 9.81
N SER A 151 -3.00 -11.68 8.74
CA SER A 151 -1.58 -11.35 8.59
C SER A 151 -1.37 -9.88 8.20
N GLY A 152 -0.16 -9.35 8.43
CA GLY A 152 0.17 -7.99 8.04
C GLY A 152 0.08 -7.75 6.53
N PHE A 153 0.34 -8.77 5.71
CA PHE A 153 0.20 -8.69 4.26
C PHE A 153 -1.26 -8.46 3.84
N GLU A 154 -2.18 -9.27 4.38
CA GLU A 154 -3.62 -9.18 4.11
C GLU A 154 -4.14 -7.76 4.41
N HIS A 155 -3.86 -7.26 5.62
CA HIS A 155 -4.36 -5.96 6.08
C HIS A 155 -3.86 -4.77 5.26
N VAL A 156 -2.66 -4.88 4.71
CA VAL A 156 -1.98 -3.78 4.03
C VAL A 156 -2.28 -3.78 2.54
N PHE A 157 -2.21 -4.95 1.91
CA PHE A 157 -2.21 -5.07 0.45
C PHE A 157 -3.54 -5.56 -0.15
N VAL A 158 -4.30 -6.40 0.56
CA VAL A 158 -5.57 -6.94 0.07
C VAL A 158 -6.73 -5.97 0.30
N GLY A 159 -6.76 -5.37 1.50
CA GLY A 159 -7.83 -4.49 1.95
C GLY A 159 -9.04 -5.25 2.50
N GLU A 160 -9.79 -4.61 3.40
CA GLU A 160 -10.92 -5.25 4.10
C GLU A 160 -12.15 -4.33 4.15
N THR A 161 -13.32 -4.90 4.42
CA THR A 161 -14.55 -4.10 4.64
C THR A 161 -15.02 -4.22 6.09
N ARG A 162 -15.20 -3.08 6.74
CA ARG A 162 -15.76 -3.02 8.09
C ARG A 162 -17.28 -2.95 8.02
N GLY A 163 -17.93 -3.99 8.54
CA GLY A 163 -19.39 -4.10 8.58
C GLY A 163 -20.05 -4.07 7.19
N GLY A 164 -19.33 -4.48 6.15
CA GLY A 164 -19.78 -4.50 4.75
C GLY A 164 -20.09 -3.14 4.12
N ARG A 165 -19.84 -2.03 4.82
CA ARG A 165 -20.24 -0.67 4.42
C ARG A 165 -19.08 0.30 4.22
N THR A 166 -17.99 0.10 4.95
CA THR A 166 -16.82 0.97 4.89
C THR A 166 -15.61 0.16 4.48
N VAL A 167 -14.94 0.57 3.41
CA VAL A 167 -13.65 -0.01 3.03
C VAL A 167 -12.58 0.58 3.94
N ILE A 168 -11.86 -0.27 4.66
CA ILE A 168 -10.70 0.11 5.47
C ILE A 168 -9.47 -0.63 4.93
N GLY A 169 -8.30 0.00 4.97
CA GLY A 169 -7.18 -0.47 4.14
C GLY A 169 -7.48 -0.29 2.65
N PHE A 170 -6.92 -1.14 1.78
CA PHE A 170 -7.03 -1.02 0.31
C PHE A 170 -6.35 0.25 -0.23
N HIS A 171 -5.01 0.22 -0.26
CA HIS A 171 -4.17 1.34 -0.71
C HIS A 171 -3.17 0.96 -1.82
N ASN A 172 -3.15 -0.30 -2.24
CA ASN A 172 -2.24 -0.80 -3.27
C ASN A 172 -2.87 -0.70 -4.67
N TRP A 173 -2.11 -0.16 -5.64
CA TRP A 173 -2.65 0.07 -6.98
C TRP A 173 -2.82 -1.19 -7.81
N ILE A 174 -2.05 -2.25 -7.55
CA ILE A 174 -2.17 -3.52 -8.29
C ILE A 174 -3.51 -4.15 -7.94
N GLN A 175 -3.82 -4.24 -6.64
CA GLN A 175 -5.14 -4.67 -6.16
C GLN A 175 -6.25 -3.74 -6.69
N LEU A 176 -6.03 -2.43 -6.71
CA LEU A 176 -7.03 -1.48 -7.22
C LEU A 176 -7.33 -1.71 -8.70
N TYR A 177 -6.28 -1.92 -9.50
CA TYR A 177 -6.37 -2.20 -10.92
C TYR A 177 -7.13 -3.50 -11.19
N PHE A 178 -6.79 -4.61 -10.52
CA PHE A 178 -7.48 -5.88 -10.73
C PHE A 178 -8.94 -5.82 -10.28
N GLN A 179 -9.24 -5.22 -9.13
CA GLN A 179 -10.62 -5.09 -8.64
C GLN A 179 -11.46 -4.14 -9.51
N GLU A 180 -10.88 -3.10 -10.10
CA GLU A 180 -11.56 -2.25 -11.10
C GLU A 180 -11.83 -3.03 -12.38
N LYS A 181 -10.86 -3.80 -12.88
CA LYS A 181 -11.00 -4.65 -14.07
C LYS A 181 -12.08 -5.74 -13.88
N LEU A 182 -12.25 -6.26 -12.67
CA LEU A 182 -13.30 -7.20 -12.30
C LEU A 182 -14.69 -6.54 -12.10
N GLY A 183 -14.78 -5.20 -12.16
CA GLY A 183 -16.02 -4.46 -11.91
C GLY A 183 -16.41 -4.37 -10.42
N ASN A 184 -15.50 -4.75 -9.51
CA ASN A 184 -15.73 -4.64 -8.08
C ASN A 184 -15.44 -3.24 -7.54
N VAL A 185 -14.61 -2.46 -8.23
CA VAL A 185 -14.30 -1.07 -7.88
C VAL A 185 -15.03 -0.12 -8.83
N ASP A 186 -15.64 0.90 -8.23
CA ASP A 186 -16.29 2.00 -8.94
C ASP A 186 -15.64 3.31 -8.47
N TYR A 187 -14.77 3.85 -9.32
CA TYR A 187 -13.99 5.05 -9.08
C TYR A 187 -14.88 6.30 -9.04
N LYS A 188 -14.72 7.12 -8.00
CA LYS A 188 -15.54 8.32 -7.75
C LYS A 188 -14.83 9.64 -8.03
N GLY A 189 -13.56 9.59 -8.41
CA GLY A 189 -12.75 10.77 -8.67
C GLY A 189 -11.58 10.94 -7.70
N TYR A 190 -10.72 11.90 -8.01
CA TYR A 190 -9.63 12.27 -7.12
C TYR A 190 -10.15 13.12 -5.96
N ALA A 191 -9.45 13.07 -4.83
CA ALA A 191 -9.78 13.84 -3.64
C ALA A 191 -8.54 14.59 -3.12
N PHE A 192 -8.75 15.45 -2.14
CA PHE A 192 -7.68 15.98 -1.31
C PHE A 192 -7.87 15.47 0.11
N GLN A 193 -6.76 15.22 0.80
CA GLN A 193 -6.84 14.87 2.21
C GLN A 193 -7.34 16.07 3.02
N ASN A 194 -8.43 15.90 3.77
CA ASN A 194 -8.84 16.85 4.78
C ASN A 194 -8.06 16.55 6.06
N THR A 195 -6.93 17.21 6.27
CA THR A 195 -6.27 17.23 7.59
C THR A 195 -6.53 18.57 8.25
N PRO A 196 -6.56 18.67 9.59
CA PRO A 196 -6.67 19.96 10.28
C PRO A 196 -5.56 20.97 9.89
N ARG A 197 -4.48 20.49 9.26
CA ARG A 197 -3.33 21.26 8.79
C ARG A 197 -3.32 21.48 7.26
N SER A 198 -4.25 20.88 6.50
CA SER A 198 -4.34 21.08 5.05
C SER A 198 -5.04 22.41 4.78
N ASN A 199 -4.25 23.44 4.50
CA ASN A 199 -4.79 24.67 3.94
C ASN A 199 -5.17 24.38 2.48
N GLN A 200 -6.46 24.27 2.18
CA GLN A 200 -6.96 23.82 0.86
C GLN A 200 -6.37 24.64 -0.31
N SER A 201 -6.04 25.92 -0.07
CA SER A 201 -5.40 26.82 -1.03
C SER A 201 -3.99 26.41 -1.47
N ARG A 202 -3.33 25.50 -0.76
CA ARG A 202 -1.96 25.02 -1.07
C ARG A 202 -1.92 23.68 -1.80
N HIS A 203 -3.06 23.01 -1.98
CA HIS A 203 -3.09 21.75 -2.72
C HIS A 203 -3.04 22.02 -4.22
N LYS A 204 -1.89 21.73 -4.83
CA LYS A 204 -1.80 21.60 -6.28
C LYS A 204 -2.71 20.43 -6.71
N SER A 205 -3.51 20.60 -7.74
CA SER A 205 -4.27 19.50 -8.33
C SER A 205 -3.32 18.38 -8.76
N PRO A 206 -3.69 17.09 -8.58
CA PRO A 206 -2.94 15.99 -9.16
C PRO A 206 -2.89 16.13 -10.70
N ASP A 207 -1.86 15.55 -11.29
CA ASP A 207 -1.78 15.27 -12.72
C ASP A 207 -1.60 13.76 -12.92
N GLU A 208 -1.85 13.27 -14.14
CA GLU A 208 -1.81 11.84 -14.46
C GLU A 208 -0.40 11.23 -14.39
N ASN A 209 0.64 12.07 -14.22
CA ASN A 209 2.03 11.64 -14.04
C ASN A 209 2.46 11.58 -12.58
N LYS A 210 1.53 11.75 -11.63
CA LYS A 210 1.79 11.52 -10.20
C LYS A 210 1.69 10.04 -9.87
N HIS A 211 2.60 9.62 -8.99
CA HIS A 211 2.67 8.26 -8.44
C HIS A 211 2.04 8.15 -7.06
N LEU A 212 1.51 9.23 -6.49
CA LEU A 212 0.80 9.18 -5.21
C LEU A 212 -0.39 10.13 -5.31
N ILE A 213 -1.60 9.57 -5.23
CA ILE A 213 -2.85 10.30 -5.45
C ILE A 213 -3.86 9.91 -4.38
N THR A 214 -4.60 10.88 -3.84
CA THR A 214 -5.74 10.61 -2.97
C THR A 214 -6.98 10.35 -3.82
N LEU A 215 -7.59 9.19 -3.64
CA LEU A 215 -8.73 8.70 -4.42
C LEU A 215 -9.95 8.46 -3.54
N GLN A 216 -11.13 8.54 -4.14
CA GLN A 216 -12.37 8.03 -3.59
C GLN A 216 -12.91 6.97 -4.54
N PHE A 217 -13.37 5.83 -4.00
CA PHE A 217 -13.98 4.76 -4.76
C PHE A 217 -14.91 3.94 -3.87
N SER A 218 -15.86 3.24 -4.48
CA SER A 218 -16.55 2.13 -3.82
C SER A 218 -15.88 0.81 -4.19
N TRP A 219 -15.90 -0.15 -3.27
CA TRP A 219 -15.48 -1.51 -3.51
C TRP A 219 -16.56 -2.47 -3.01
N LYS A 220 -17.12 -3.26 -3.93
CA LYS A 220 -18.33 -4.06 -3.72
C LYS A 220 -19.47 -3.15 -3.18
N LYS A 221 -19.92 -3.38 -1.95
CA LYS A 221 -20.98 -2.59 -1.28
C LYS A 221 -20.42 -1.49 -0.36
N GLY A 222 -19.11 -1.46 -0.17
CA GLY A 222 -18.44 -0.53 0.72
C GLY A 222 -17.97 0.74 0.02
N ILE A 223 -17.89 1.84 0.78
CA ILE A 223 -17.28 3.09 0.30
C ILE A 223 -15.91 3.28 0.95
N LYS A 224 -14.90 3.61 0.15
CA LYS A 224 -13.63 4.17 0.60
C LYS A 224 -13.70 5.69 0.45
N PRO A 225 -13.94 6.45 1.54
CA PRO A 225 -14.24 7.87 1.44
C PRO A 225 -13.06 8.67 0.90
N ARG A 226 -11.84 8.42 1.39
CA ARG A 226 -10.57 8.96 0.88
C ARG A 226 -9.44 8.02 1.24
N GLY A 227 -8.55 7.72 0.30
CA GLY A 227 -7.26 7.12 0.63
C GLY A 227 -6.21 7.46 -0.39
N SER A 228 -5.00 7.75 0.10
CA SER A 228 -3.87 7.95 -0.81
C SER A 228 -3.32 6.59 -1.22
N CYS A 229 -3.02 6.45 -2.50
CA CYS A 229 -2.57 5.21 -3.12
C CYS A 229 -1.33 5.55 -3.95
N PHE A 230 -0.25 4.78 -3.76
CA PHE A 230 0.86 4.84 -4.69
C PHE A 230 0.44 4.19 -6.00
N ILE A 231 0.69 4.83 -7.14
CA ILE A 231 0.32 4.34 -8.47
C ILE A 231 1.60 3.99 -9.24
N GLY A 232 1.67 2.77 -9.78
CA GLY A 232 2.77 2.31 -10.63
C GLY A 232 4.07 1.99 -9.91
N VAL A 233 4.17 2.16 -8.59
CA VAL A 233 5.34 1.71 -7.80
C VAL A 233 5.41 0.18 -7.76
N SER A 234 6.58 -0.39 -7.54
CA SER A 234 6.71 -1.84 -7.40
C SER A 234 6.24 -2.35 -6.02
N PRO A 235 5.88 -3.65 -5.89
CA PRO A 235 5.61 -4.26 -4.60
C PRO A 235 6.75 -4.09 -3.60
N GLU A 236 8.00 -4.26 -4.04
CA GLU A 236 9.19 -4.10 -3.20
C GLU A 236 9.35 -2.69 -2.62
N PHE A 237 8.92 -1.64 -3.33
CA PHE A 237 8.98 -0.27 -2.82
C PHE A 237 8.04 -0.06 -1.63
N GLU A 238 6.76 -0.39 -1.78
CA GLU A 238 5.77 -0.25 -0.69
C GLU A 238 6.17 -1.14 0.49
N PHE A 239 6.50 -2.42 0.22
CA PHE A 239 6.91 -3.38 1.23
C PHE A 239 8.13 -2.91 2.03
N ALA A 240 9.17 -2.41 1.36
CA ALA A 240 10.37 -1.90 2.02
C ALA A 240 10.10 -0.63 2.85
N LEU A 241 9.38 0.34 2.29
CA LEU A 241 9.04 1.59 2.99
C LEU A 241 8.24 1.32 4.26
N TYR A 242 7.27 0.42 4.18
CA TYR A 242 6.42 0.04 5.30
C TYR A 242 7.18 -0.76 6.36
N THR A 243 8.01 -1.71 5.95
CA THR A 243 8.87 -2.48 6.87
C THR A 243 9.82 -1.55 7.65
N ILE A 244 10.47 -0.62 6.95
CA ILE A 244 11.36 0.35 7.61
C ILE A 244 10.58 1.21 8.60
N THR A 245 9.42 1.73 8.19
CA THR A 245 8.59 2.59 9.04
C THR A 245 8.16 1.85 10.32
N PHE A 246 7.70 0.61 10.18
CA PHE A 246 7.30 -0.25 11.29
C PHE A 246 8.44 -0.50 12.29
N LEU A 247 9.65 -0.82 11.79
CA LEU A 247 10.79 -1.15 12.66
C LEU A 247 11.46 0.08 13.28
N LYS A 248 11.44 1.24 12.62
CA LYS A 248 12.18 2.43 13.08
C LYS A 248 11.37 3.40 13.93
N SER A 249 10.05 3.39 13.81
CA SER A 249 9.23 4.38 14.48
C SER A 249 8.29 3.77 15.50
N SER A 250 8.32 4.31 16.71
CA SER A 250 7.29 4.09 17.72
C SER A 250 6.07 5.01 17.51
N ALA A 251 6.15 5.97 16.58
CA ALA A 251 5.04 6.85 16.25
C ALA A 251 4.15 6.21 15.19
N GLU A 252 2.83 6.27 15.41
CA GLU A 252 1.86 5.77 14.43
C GLU A 252 1.89 6.55 13.11
N ARG A 253 2.30 7.83 13.14
CA ARG A 253 2.27 8.73 11.98
C ARG A 253 3.65 9.28 11.68
N ASN A 254 4.19 8.89 10.53
CA ASN A 254 5.57 9.15 10.15
C ASN A 254 5.64 10.07 8.96
N LYS A 255 5.92 11.35 9.22
CA LYS A 255 6.04 12.35 8.18
C LYS A 255 7.40 12.24 7.48
N LEU A 256 7.36 12.10 6.17
CA LEU A 256 8.54 11.99 5.31
C LEU A 256 8.37 12.75 4.00
N THR A 257 9.50 13.07 3.39
CA THR A 257 9.58 13.77 2.12
C THR A 257 10.51 13.03 1.19
N PHE A 258 10.02 12.66 0.02
CA PHE A 258 10.84 12.07 -1.03
C PHE A 258 10.23 12.40 -2.39
N SER A 259 11.06 12.40 -3.43
CA SER A 259 10.72 12.82 -4.77
C SER A 259 10.07 14.22 -4.72
N ARG A 260 8.80 14.30 -5.10
CA ARG A 260 7.97 15.51 -5.09
C ARG A 260 6.77 15.41 -4.15
N TYR A 261 6.86 14.54 -3.15
CA TYR A 261 5.77 14.26 -2.22
C TYR A 261 6.18 14.56 -0.79
N GLU A 262 5.37 15.36 -0.11
CA GLU A 262 5.30 15.34 1.33
C GLU A 262 4.19 14.38 1.72
N VAL A 263 4.55 13.32 2.42
CA VAL A 263 3.67 12.20 2.74
C VAL A 263 3.81 11.87 4.21
N GLU A 264 2.76 11.28 4.76
CA GLU A 264 2.80 10.64 6.06
C GLU A 264 2.50 9.17 5.88
N ILE A 265 3.39 8.31 6.37
CA ILE A 265 3.14 6.87 6.43
C ILE A 265 2.54 6.59 7.79
N VAL A 266 1.27 6.19 7.78
CA VAL A 266 0.56 5.75 8.98
C VAL A 266 0.83 4.28 9.15
N CYS A 267 1.28 3.86 10.32
CA CYS A 267 1.55 2.46 10.66
C CYS A 267 0.90 2.17 12.02
N HIS A 268 -0.16 1.35 12.01
CA HIS A 268 -0.77 0.83 13.22
C HIS A 268 -0.22 -0.57 13.49
N SER A 269 0.12 -0.86 14.74
CA SER A 269 0.70 -2.13 15.13
C SER A 269 0.30 -2.54 16.54
N THR A 270 0.11 -3.84 16.75
CA THR A 270 -0.11 -4.39 18.09
C THR A 270 1.23 -4.71 18.75
N ASN A 271 1.51 -4.11 19.92
CA ASN A 271 2.69 -4.39 20.75
C ASN A 271 4.04 -4.32 20.00
N ASN A 272 4.12 -3.53 18.91
CA ASN A 272 5.27 -3.45 18.00
C ASN A 272 5.74 -4.82 17.46
N ARG A 273 4.83 -5.80 17.35
CA ARG A 273 5.12 -7.15 16.84
C ARG A 273 4.45 -7.44 15.52
N HIS A 274 3.24 -6.91 15.31
CA HIS A 274 2.42 -7.21 14.15
C HIS A 274 1.94 -5.90 13.51
N ILE A 275 2.04 -5.80 12.19
CA ILE A 275 1.47 -4.69 11.43
C ILE A 275 -0.02 -4.93 11.32
N GLU A 276 -0.84 -4.06 11.94
CA GLU A 276 -2.30 -4.11 11.79
C GLU A 276 -2.76 -3.41 10.52
N THR A 277 -2.13 -2.31 10.15
CA THR A 277 -2.31 -1.68 8.83
C THR A 277 -1.23 -0.64 8.62
N THR A 278 -0.86 -0.37 7.37
CA THR A 278 0.05 0.71 7.02
C THR A 278 -0.29 1.26 5.66
N TYR A 279 -0.28 2.57 5.51
CA TYR A 279 -0.72 3.23 4.29
C TYR A 279 -0.20 4.67 4.20
N PRO A 280 -0.13 5.24 2.99
CA PRO A 280 0.31 6.61 2.81
C PRO A 280 -0.86 7.58 2.96
N ILE A 281 -0.56 8.76 3.46
CA ILE A 281 -1.40 9.95 3.39
C ILE A 281 -0.60 11.03 2.67
N LEU A 282 -1.01 11.39 1.46
CA LEU A 282 -0.46 12.53 0.76
C LEU A 282 -0.80 13.82 1.50
N LEU A 283 0.22 14.54 1.95
CA LEU A 283 0.05 15.84 2.60
C LEU A 283 0.07 16.97 1.57
N ARG A 284 1.03 16.97 0.64
CA ARG A 284 1.07 17.88 -0.51
C ARG A 284 2.09 17.43 -1.56
N TYR A 285 1.93 17.95 -2.77
CA TYR A 285 2.98 17.94 -3.79
C TYR A 285 3.94 19.11 -3.56
N LEU A 286 5.24 18.86 -3.68
CA LEU A 286 6.29 19.87 -3.61
C LEU A 286 6.42 20.62 -4.94
#